data_AF-A0A974SBH6-F1
#
_entry.id   AF-A0A974SBH6-F1
#
_cell.length_a   1.000
_cell.length_b   1.000
_cell.length_c   1.000
_cell.angle_alpha   90.00
_cell.angle_beta   90.00
_cell.angle_gamma   90.00
#
_symmetry.space_group_name_H-M   'P 1'
#
loop_
_entity.id
_entity.type
_entity.pdbx_description
1 polymer ?
#
loop_
_entity_poly.entity_id
_entity_poly.type
_entity_poly.pdbx_seq_one_letter_code
_entity_poly.pdbx_strand_id
1 'polypeptide(L)'
;MEIPITGFVMHSGDSDSEHSHKLFINSWDGRPVNLHVHPFKGNTTVDDGHYHHYAGVTEPAPSGVPHVHNYYAETSFNDQHTHLIRGTTGPAIPLPGGHYHRFEGYTTINGRTPHAHRYSGNTGDEKEYRQ
;
A
#
# COMPACT_ATOMS: atom_id res chain seq x y z
N MET A 1 -34.54 -6.75 5.10
CA MET A 1 -33.53 -6.93 6.16
C MET A 1 -32.48 -5.88 5.92
N GLU A 2 -32.22 -5.01 6.89
CA GLU A 2 -31.22 -3.93 6.80
C GLU A 2 -30.00 -4.35 7.63
N ILE A 3 -28.80 -4.23 7.07
CA ILE A 3 -27.55 -4.50 7.77
C ILE A 3 -26.86 -3.16 8.02
N PRO A 4 -26.75 -2.68 9.27
CA PRO A 4 -26.10 -1.42 9.57
C PRO A 4 -24.59 -1.52 9.34
N ILE A 5 -24.04 -0.58 8.57
CA ILE A 5 -22.60 -0.40 8.38
C ILE A 5 -22.18 0.96 8.92
N THR A 6 -21.04 1.01 9.60
CA THR A 6 -20.41 2.28 10.00
C THR A 6 -19.03 2.35 9.36
N GLY A 7 -18.57 3.56 9.05
CA GLY A 7 -17.34 3.77 8.34
C GLY A 7 -17.01 5.23 8.13
N PHE A 8 -15.89 5.49 7.44
CA PHE A 8 -15.47 6.83 7.05
C PHE A 8 -15.06 6.84 5.59
N VAL A 9 -15.24 7.98 4.94
CA VAL A 9 -14.88 8.20 3.55
C VAL A 9 -13.59 9.01 3.54
N MET A 10 -12.52 8.45 2.99
CA MET A 10 -11.27 9.19 2.81
C MET A 10 -11.27 9.86 1.43
N HIS A 11 -10.91 11.15 1.41
CA HIS A 11 -10.75 11.94 0.19
C HIS A 11 -9.25 12.15 -0.07
N SER A 12 -8.73 11.59 -1.17
CA SER A 12 -7.44 11.97 -1.72
C SER A 12 -7.64 13.21 -2.58
N GLY A 13 -7.00 14.33 -2.24
CA GLY A 13 -7.29 15.65 -2.78
C GLY A 13 -6.82 15.91 -4.22
N ASP A 14 -7.31 15.13 -5.18
CA ASP A 14 -7.11 15.39 -6.61
C ASP A 14 -8.27 16.25 -7.14
N SER A 15 -7.95 17.41 -7.75
CA SER A 15 -8.92 18.43 -8.16
C SER A 15 -9.57 18.17 -9.52
N ASP A 16 -9.73 16.91 -9.92
CA ASP A 16 -10.32 16.56 -11.21
C ASP A 16 -11.81 16.22 -11.09
N SER A 17 -12.57 16.47 -12.16
CA SER A 17 -14.03 16.27 -12.23
C SER A 17 -14.46 14.81 -12.10
N GLU A 18 -13.56 13.84 -12.31
CA GLU A 18 -13.76 12.43 -11.95
C GLU A 18 -12.75 12.06 -10.86
N HIS A 19 -13.21 11.97 -9.61
CA HIS A 19 -12.42 11.43 -8.50
C HIS A 19 -13.19 10.31 -7.79
N SER A 20 -12.44 9.43 -7.13
CA SER A 20 -12.99 8.32 -6.36
C SER A 20 -12.74 8.52 -4.88
N HIS A 21 -13.65 8.01 -4.05
CA HIS A 21 -13.45 7.96 -2.62
C HIS A 21 -13.29 6.52 -2.15
N LYS A 22 -12.42 6.31 -1.16
CA LYS A 22 -12.31 5.03 -0.46
C LYS A 22 -13.23 5.06 0.75
N LEU A 23 -14.24 4.18 0.75
CA LEU A 23 -15.08 3.91 1.91
C LEU A 23 -14.41 2.84 2.76
N PHE A 24 -14.06 3.19 4.00
CA PHE A 24 -13.55 2.27 4.99
C PHE A 24 -14.66 1.90 5.96
N ILE A 25 -15.06 0.63 5.96
CA ILE A 25 -16.05 0.09 6.89
C ILE A 25 -15.34 -0.28 8.20
N ASN A 26 -15.78 0.30 9.31
CA ASN A 26 -15.29 0.00 10.65
C ASN A 26 -16.26 -0.88 11.45
N SER A 27 -17.51 -1.06 10.99
CA SER A 27 -18.44 -2.02 11.57
C SER A 27 -19.37 -2.64 10.53
N TRP A 28 -19.71 -3.91 10.74
CA TRP A 28 -20.68 -4.65 9.94
C TRP A 28 -21.69 -5.33 10.88
N ASP A 29 -22.96 -4.96 10.78
CA ASP A 29 -24.03 -5.44 11.67
C ASP A 29 -23.72 -5.17 13.16
N GLY A 30 -23.18 -3.98 13.44
CA GLY A 30 -22.76 -3.57 14.79
C GLY A 30 -21.50 -4.26 15.32
N ARG A 31 -20.85 -5.15 14.55
CA ARG A 31 -19.59 -5.79 14.94
C ARG A 31 -18.40 -5.00 14.40
N PRO A 32 -17.38 -4.69 15.23
CA PRO A 32 -16.20 -3.97 14.77
C PRO A 32 -15.43 -4.81 13.75
N VAL A 33 -14.96 -4.15 12.69
CA VAL A 33 -14.00 -4.70 11.74
C VAL A 33 -12.63 -4.21 12.19
N ASN A 34 -11.82 -5.12 12.75
CA ASN A 34 -10.45 -4.82 13.12
C ASN A 34 -9.62 -4.72 11.84
N LEU A 35 -8.98 -3.57 11.65
CA LEU A 35 -8.12 -3.30 10.51
C LEU A 35 -6.66 -3.22 10.98
N HIS A 36 -5.75 -3.66 10.12
CA HIS A 36 -4.32 -3.49 10.33
C HIS A 36 -3.64 -3.06 9.03
N VAL A 37 -2.40 -2.62 9.19
CA VAL A 37 -1.52 -2.17 8.11
C VAL A 37 -0.14 -2.77 8.32
N HIS A 38 0.67 -2.79 7.25
CA HIS A 38 2.08 -3.16 7.35
C HIS A 38 2.97 -2.03 6.83
N PRO A 39 4.06 -1.69 7.54
CA PRO A 39 5.10 -0.85 6.95
C PRO A 39 5.86 -1.62 5.87
N PHE A 40 6.34 -0.93 4.85
CA PHE A 40 7.24 -1.51 3.84
C PHE A 40 8.32 -0.50 3.45
N LYS A 41 9.48 -1.00 3.03
CA LYS A 41 10.58 -0.18 2.53
C LYS A 41 11.53 -1.02 1.67
N GLY A 42 12.34 -0.37 0.85
CA GLY A 42 13.36 -1.04 0.05
C GLY A 42 14.05 -0.11 -0.92
N ASN A 43 14.81 -0.72 -1.83
CA ASN A 43 15.47 -0.06 -2.94
C ASN A 43 14.98 -0.67 -4.25
N THR A 44 14.89 0.13 -5.29
CA THR A 44 14.64 -0.37 -6.63
C THR A 44 15.90 -1.00 -7.23
N THR A 45 15.78 -1.69 -8.37
CA THR A 45 16.93 -2.11 -9.17
C THR A 45 17.70 -0.92 -9.71
N VAL A 46 18.96 -1.15 -10.11
CA VAL A 46 19.75 -0.16 -10.82
C VAL A 46 19.38 -0.21 -12.30
N ASP A 47 18.76 0.86 -12.79
CA ASP A 47 18.38 1.05 -14.19
C ASP A 47 18.79 2.47 -14.59
N ASP A 48 19.23 2.67 -15.84
CA ASP A 48 19.79 3.94 -16.31
C ASP A 48 20.85 4.55 -15.35
N GLY A 49 21.68 3.69 -14.74
CA GLY A 49 22.81 4.09 -13.91
C GLY A 49 22.49 4.50 -12.46
N HIS A 50 21.23 4.44 -12.02
CA HIS A 50 20.87 4.78 -10.63
C HIS A 50 19.73 3.90 -10.10
N TYR A 51 19.40 4.08 -8.82
CA TYR A 51 18.30 3.42 -8.13
C TYR A 51 17.63 4.43 -7.19
N HIS A 52 16.43 4.09 -6.71
CA HIS A 52 15.72 4.89 -5.72
C HIS A 52 15.42 4.10 -4.45
N HIS A 53 15.27 4.81 -3.34
CA HIS A 53 14.74 4.29 -2.09
C HIS A 53 13.22 4.46 -2.05
N TYR A 54 12.51 3.59 -1.33
CA TYR A 54 11.09 3.78 -1.05
C TYR A 54 10.74 3.32 0.36
N ALA A 55 9.73 3.95 0.94
CA ALA A 55 9.12 3.55 2.19
C ALA A 55 7.64 3.96 2.22
N GLY A 56 6.80 3.17 2.87
CA GLY A 56 5.38 3.44 2.97
C GLY A 56 4.70 2.53 3.99
N VAL A 57 3.38 2.66 4.05
CA VAL A 57 2.51 1.80 4.85
C VAL A 57 1.40 1.33 3.91
N THR A 58 1.04 0.05 4.00
CA THR A 58 -0.04 -0.49 3.19
C THR A 58 -1.38 0.11 3.59
N GLU A 59 -2.38 0.01 2.71
CA GLU A 59 -3.75 0.38 3.04
C GLU A 59 -4.35 -0.60 4.06
N PRO A 60 -5.30 -0.16 4.90
CA PRO A 60 -5.93 -1.02 5.90
C PRO A 60 -6.64 -2.22 5.28
N ALA A 61 -6.49 -3.41 5.89
CA ALA A 61 -7.25 -4.61 5.55
C ALA A 61 -7.76 -5.34 6.81
N PRO A 62 -8.83 -6.15 6.70
CA PRO A 62 -9.40 -6.88 7.84
C PRO A 62 -8.42 -7.89 8.45
N SER A 63 -8.30 -7.88 9.78
CA SER A 63 -7.53 -8.88 10.53
C SER A 63 -8.27 -10.21 10.65
N GLY A 64 -7.51 -11.32 10.82
CA GLY A 64 -8.05 -12.63 11.19
C GLY A 64 -8.67 -13.47 10.07
N VAL A 65 -8.73 -12.93 8.85
CA VAL A 65 -9.15 -13.66 7.63
C VAL A 65 -8.03 -13.65 6.60
N PRO A 66 -8.00 -14.55 5.61
CA PRO A 66 -7.10 -14.39 4.46
C PRO A 66 -7.39 -13.06 3.76
N HIS A 67 -6.37 -12.22 3.61
CA HIS A 67 -6.48 -10.91 2.97
C HIS A 67 -5.16 -10.53 2.27
N VAL A 68 -5.21 -9.40 1.58
CA VAL A 68 -4.09 -8.72 0.93
C VAL A 68 -4.24 -7.23 1.21
N HIS A 69 -3.18 -6.46 1.00
CA HIS A 69 -3.23 -5.01 1.11
C HIS A 69 -2.90 -4.35 -0.22
N ASN A 70 -3.58 -3.25 -0.52
CA ASN A 70 -3.08 -2.32 -1.52
C ASN A 70 -1.94 -1.49 -0.93
N TYR A 71 -1.05 -0.99 -1.78
CA TYR A 71 0.02 -0.10 -1.36
C TYR A 71 0.32 0.95 -2.42
N TYR A 72 0.85 2.08 -1.95
CA TYR A 72 1.34 3.19 -2.76
C TYR A 72 2.53 3.85 -2.05
N ALA A 73 3.54 4.25 -2.81
CA ALA A 73 4.64 5.08 -2.33
C ALA A 73 5.26 5.87 -3.50
N GLU A 74 5.76 7.06 -3.21
CA GLU A 74 6.70 7.76 -4.07
C GLU A 74 8.13 7.41 -3.64
N THR A 75 9.02 7.22 -4.61
CA THR A 75 10.43 6.92 -4.34
C THR A 75 11.21 8.20 -3.97
N SER A 76 12.42 8.04 -3.46
CA SER A 76 13.34 9.16 -3.24
C SER A 76 13.64 9.91 -4.54
N PHE A 77 13.97 11.20 -4.44
CA PHE A 77 14.39 12.01 -5.58
C PHE A 77 15.87 11.74 -5.89
N ASN A 78 16.12 10.97 -6.94
CA ASN A 78 17.45 10.59 -7.39
C ASN A 78 17.56 10.90 -8.90
N ASP A 79 18.74 11.30 -9.35
CA ASP A 79 18.99 11.69 -10.74
C ASP A 79 17.89 12.61 -11.34
N GLN A 80 17.50 13.62 -10.57
CA GLN A 80 16.54 14.65 -10.96
C GLN A 80 15.08 14.19 -11.16
N HIS A 81 14.69 13.01 -10.68
CA HIS A 81 13.28 12.57 -10.71
C HIS A 81 12.91 11.60 -9.58
N THR A 82 11.60 11.34 -9.47
CA THR A 82 11.00 10.32 -8.61
C THR A 82 10.20 9.33 -9.45
N HIS A 83 9.77 8.26 -8.82
CA HIS A 83 8.88 7.26 -9.36
C HIS A 83 7.73 6.96 -8.41
N LEU A 84 6.61 6.48 -8.95
CA LEU A 84 5.52 5.92 -8.14
C LEU A 84 5.59 4.40 -8.14
N ILE A 85 5.36 3.82 -6.97
CA ILE A 85 5.19 2.40 -6.71
C ILE A 85 3.75 2.18 -6.25
N ARG A 86 3.03 1.26 -6.88
CA ARG A 86 1.68 0.85 -6.46
C ARG A 86 1.40 -0.61 -6.78
N GLY A 87 0.54 -1.23 -6.01
CA GLY A 87 0.09 -2.60 -6.27
C GLY A 87 -0.73 -3.18 -5.14
N THR A 88 -0.89 -4.50 -5.19
CA THR A 88 -1.54 -5.31 -4.16
C THR A 88 -0.55 -6.37 -3.70
N THR A 89 -0.45 -6.59 -2.39
CA THR A 89 0.45 -7.60 -1.83
C THR A 89 -0.02 -9.02 -2.17
N GLY A 90 0.88 -9.98 -2.05
CA GLY A 90 0.54 -11.40 -2.07
C GLY A 90 -0.20 -11.83 -0.80
N PRO A 91 -0.63 -13.11 -0.72
CA PRO A 91 -1.31 -13.65 0.46
C PRO A 91 -0.50 -13.49 1.75
N ALA A 92 -1.19 -13.43 2.89
CA ALA A 92 -0.57 -13.41 4.20
C ALA A 92 0.33 -14.64 4.44
N ILE A 93 1.57 -14.40 4.86
CA ILE A 93 2.54 -15.44 5.21
C ILE A 93 2.70 -15.47 6.75
N PRO A 94 2.30 -16.56 7.42
CA PRO A 94 2.25 -16.61 8.88
C PRO A 94 3.63 -16.46 9.56
N LEU A 95 3.64 -15.79 10.72
CA LEU A 95 4.74 -15.70 11.67
C LEU A 95 4.23 -15.99 13.10
N PRO A 96 5.09 -16.34 14.06
CA PRO A 96 4.69 -16.37 15.47
C PRO A 96 4.22 -14.98 15.92
N GLY A 97 2.92 -14.83 16.17
CA GLY A 97 2.32 -13.58 16.67
C GLY A 97 1.87 -12.58 15.60
N GLY A 98 1.80 -12.97 14.32
CA GLY A 98 1.26 -12.14 13.23
C GLY A 98 1.53 -12.72 11.84
N HIS A 99 1.67 -11.86 10.83
CA HIS A 99 2.05 -12.24 9.47
C HIS A 99 2.76 -11.09 8.75
N TYR A 100 3.28 -11.38 7.57
CA TYR A 100 3.73 -10.37 6.60
C TYR A 100 3.22 -10.73 5.21
N HIS A 101 3.40 -9.83 4.25
CA HIS A 101 3.10 -10.10 2.84
C HIS A 101 4.31 -9.85 1.96
N ARG A 102 4.41 -10.57 0.84
CA ARG A 102 5.36 -10.25 -0.23
C ARG A 102 4.73 -9.25 -1.20
N PHE A 103 5.54 -8.37 -1.78
CA PHE A 103 5.13 -7.46 -2.84
C PHE A 103 6.24 -7.31 -3.89
N GLU A 104 5.87 -7.01 -5.12
CA GLU A 104 6.79 -6.78 -6.24
C GLU A 104 6.10 -6.05 -7.38
N GLY A 105 6.89 -5.43 -8.25
CA GLY A 105 6.38 -4.75 -9.43
C GLY A 105 7.41 -3.85 -10.10
N TYR A 106 6.91 -2.92 -10.90
CA TYR A 106 7.70 -1.89 -11.58
C TYR A 106 7.18 -0.52 -11.21
N THR A 107 8.09 0.45 -11.16
CA THR A 107 7.74 1.85 -11.01
C THR A 107 7.00 2.39 -12.24
N THR A 108 6.40 3.58 -12.13
CA THR A 108 6.03 4.39 -13.30
C THR A 108 7.26 4.70 -14.17
N ILE A 109 7.03 5.05 -15.44
CA ILE A 109 8.10 5.50 -16.35
C ILE A 109 8.26 7.01 -16.21
N ASN A 110 9.42 7.46 -15.74
CA ASN A 110 9.76 8.88 -15.52
C ASN A 110 11.22 9.13 -15.96
N GLY A 111 11.72 10.35 -15.71
CA GLY A 111 13.11 10.73 -15.98
C GLY A 111 13.32 11.37 -17.35
N ARG A 112 14.48 12.04 -17.52
CA ARG A 112 14.86 12.68 -18.79
C ARG A 112 15.13 11.64 -19.88
N THR A 113 15.79 10.55 -19.50
CA THR A 113 15.82 9.31 -20.27
C THR A 113 14.69 8.44 -19.70
N PRO A 114 13.58 8.23 -20.41
CA PRO A 114 12.44 7.52 -19.82
C PRO A 114 12.79 6.07 -19.45
N HIS A 115 12.66 5.72 -18.18
CA HIS A 115 12.90 4.36 -17.69
C HIS A 115 12.01 4.04 -16.48
N ALA A 116 12.03 2.77 -16.06
CA ALA A 116 11.38 2.28 -14.86
C ALA A 116 12.32 1.29 -14.16
N HIS A 117 12.14 1.14 -12.86
CA HIS A 117 12.87 0.19 -12.04
C HIS A 117 11.95 -0.92 -11.54
N ARG A 118 12.51 -2.12 -11.38
CA ARG A 118 11.85 -3.20 -10.64
C ARG A 118 12.01 -2.98 -9.14
N TYR A 119 11.00 -3.41 -8.37
CA TYR A 119 11.09 -3.49 -6.91
C TYR A 119 10.47 -4.80 -6.42
N SER A 120 10.90 -5.26 -5.25
CA SER A 120 10.33 -6.42 -4.55
C SER A 120 10.72 -6.41 -3.08
N GLY A 121 9.88 -6.95 -2.22
CA GLY A 121 10.21 -7.09 -0.80
C GLY A 121 9.13 -7.80 0.01
N ASN A 122 9.37 -7.84 1.31
CA ASN A 122 8.40 -8.25 2.31
C ASN A 122 7.95 -7.02 3.09
N THR A 123 6.69 -6.97 3.45
CA THR A 123 6.22 -6.01 4.45
C THR A 123 6.82 -6.35 5.82
N GLY A 124 6.83 -5.39 6.74
CA GLY A 124 7.10 -5.64 8.15
C GLY A 124 5.91 -6.27 8.86
N ASP A 125 6.03 -6.42 10.18
CA ASP A 125 4.98 -6.96 11.04
C ASP A 125 3.70 -6.14 10.99
N GLU A 126 2.56 -6.81 11.19
CA GLU A 126 1.26 -6.15 11.28
C GLU A 126 1.23 -5.11 12.41
N LYS A 127 0.58 -3.99 12.14
CA LYS A 127 0.27 -2.95 13.12
C LYS A 127 -1.21 -2.67 13.07
N GLU A 128 -1.86 -2.65 14.24
CA GLU A 128 -3.24 -2.20 14.33
C GLU A 128 -3.38 -0.83 13.67
N TYR A 129 -4.40 -0.70 12.83
CA TYR A 129 -4.71 0.58 12.22
C TYR A 129 -5.40 1.46 13.26
N ARG A 130 -4.63 2.34 13.88
CA ARG A 130 -5.10 3.34 14.84
C ARG A 130 -5.03 4.71 14.17
N GLN A 131 -6.17 5.40 14.10
CA GLN A 131 -6.27 6.80 13.65
C GLN A 131 -5.96 7.75 14.80
#